data_AF-A0A848UTE2-F1
#
_entry.id   AF-A0A848UTE2-F1
#
_cell.length_a   1.000
_cell.length_b   1.000
_cell.length_c   1.000
_cell.angle_alpha   90.00
_cell.angle_beta   90.00
_cell.angle_gamma   90.00
#
_symmetry.space_group_name_H-M   'P 1'
#
loop_
_entity.id
_entity.type
_entity.pdbx_description
1 polymer ?
#
loop_
_entity_poly.entity_id
_entity_poly.type
_entity_poly.pdbx_seq_one_letter_code
_entity_poly.pdbx_strand_id
1 'polypeptide(L)'
;MKEVPVLLQQGFDLLTNGAAGFTSNDFRLSTDRGISKYFDIYSINNTVAALQDNCGATLNVGGQNLVQDTQLSYWTSSFQYGRDHKFRVRANYSDGQTGTLTIDGTNTPVSAQEQTAQVIVYYETPAHKMYVQNFRMPFGQGLKRRTYYHTVAQNAVGGSISSSTFTAPRNNGSIGAVGVLTVVPLDDAVNFPNLEQSRTLVTITVDGIEIIQNVSATYYQAETGRDYYIQPIQIQPGATFNIQTTSQNNIGAAQQFQVYLTLYFDN
;
A
#
# COMPACT_ATOMS: atom_id res chain seq x y z
N MET A 1 -6.02 26.24 -11.67
CA MET A 1 -6.37 25.66 -10.36
C MET A 1 -5.08 25.17 -9.73
N LYS A 2 -4.91 25.31 -8.41
CA LYS A 2 -3.75 24.73 -7.71
C LYS A 2 -3.84 23.21 -7.84
N GLU A 3 -2.78 22.56 -8.31
CA GLU A 3 -2.73 21.10 -8.37
C GLU A 3 -2.60 20.59 -6.93
N VAL A 4 -3.56 19.77 -6.51
CA VAL A 4 -3.62 19.27 -5.13
C VAL A 4 -3.29 17.78 -5.18
N PRO A 5 -2.26 17.32 -4.44
CA PRO A 5 -2.01 15.90 -4.25
C PRO A 5 -3.28 15.18 -3.79
N VAL A 6 -3.46 13.96 -4.27
CA VAL A 6 -4.59 13.12 -3.87
C VAL A 6 -4.03 11.86 -3.24
N LEU A 7 -4.75 11.35 -2.25
CA LEU A 7 -4.60 9.99 -1.75
C LEU A 7 -4.64 9.10 -3.07
N LEU A 8 -3.73 8.12 -3.21
CA LEU A 8 -3.73 7.05 -4.24
C LEU A 8 -3.94 5.61 -3.70
N GLN A 9 -3.33 5.29 -2.55
CA GLN A 9 -3.53 4.03 -1.81
C GLN A 9 -3.74 4.23 -0.31
N GLN A 10 -4.60 3.38 0.27
CA GLN A 10 -4.84 3.27 1.70
C GLN A 10 -4.71 1.80 2.09
N GLY A 11 -3.71 1.49 2.91
CA GLY A 11 -3.59 0.22 3.61
C GLY A 11 -4.28 0.30 4.97
N PHE A 12 -4.80 -0.83 5.41
CA PHE A 12 -5.36 -0.99 6.74
C PHE A 12 -4.42 -1.76 7.66
N ASP A 13 -4.76 -1.73 8.95
CA ASP A 13 -4.08 -2.53 9.96
C ASP A 13 -4.06 -4.01 9.56
N LEU A 14 -2.98 -4.68 9.97
CA LEU A 14 -2.78 -6.07 9.64
C LEU A 14 -3.83 -6.95 10.31
N LEU A 15 -4.48 -7.77 9.50
CA LEU A 15 -5.29 -8.87 10.00
C LEU A 15 -4.32 -9.92 10.52
N THR A 16 -4.38 -10.20 11.82
CA THR A 16 -3.54 -11.21 12.45
C THR A 16 -4.41 -12.37 12.92
N ASN A 17 -4.12 -13.56 12.41
CA ASN A 17 -4.78 -14.80 12.76
C ASN A 17 -3.94 -15.49 13.84
N GLY A 18 -4.45 -15.57 15.06
CA GLY A 18 -3.90 -16.47 16.08
C GLY A 18 -4.21 -17.93 15.76
N ALA A 19 -3.96 -18.86 16.69
CA ALA A 19 -4.35 -20.26 16.52
C ALA A 19 -5.89 -20.50 16.51
N ALA A 20 -6.72 -19.46 16.31
CA ALA A 20 -8.17 -19.50 16.47
C ALA A 20 -8.97 -18.79 15.36
N GLY A 21 -8.37 -18.33 14.26
CA GLY A 21 -9.05 -17.49 13.27
C GLY A 21 -8.85 -15.99 13.54
N PHE A 22 -9.07 -15.15 12.52
CA PHE A 22 -9.31 -13.72 12.72
C PHE A 22 -10.82 -13.46 12.72
N THR A 23 -11.28 -12.57 13.60
CA THR A 23 -12.70 -12.18 13.66
C THR A 23 -13.09 -11.33 12.45
N SER A 24 -14.39 -11.11 12.25
CA SER A 24 -14.87 -10.08 11.33
C SER A 24 -14.20 -8.73 11.65
N ASN A 25 -13.52 -8.15 10.66
CA ASN A 25 -12.85 -6.86 10.78
C ASN A 25 -13.44 -5.86 9.80
N ASP A 26 -13.80 -4.68 10.31
CA ASP A 26 -14.41 -3.59 9.55
C ASP A 26 -13.38 -2.52 9.20
N PHE A 27 -13.21 -2.30 7.90
CA PHE A 27 -12.30 -1.29 7.39
C PHE A 27 -13.06 -0.06 6.89
N ARG A 28 -12.79 1.09 7.52
CA ARG A 28 -13.42 2.36 7.14
C ARG A 28 -12.57 3.10 6.13
N LEU A 29 -13.09 3.25 4.93
CA LEU A 29 -12.42 3.97 3.85
C LEU A 29 -12.50 5.47 4.08
N SER A 30 -11.34 6.13 4.11
CA SER A 30 -11.24 7.58 4.18
C SER A 30 -11.10 8.12 2.76
N THR A 31 -12.21 8.23 2.05
CA THR A 31 -12.22 8.91 0.75
C THR A 31 -13.19 10.07 0.81
N ASP A 32 -12.74 11.25 0.35
CA ASP A 32 -13.66 12.25 -0.21
C ASP A 32 -14.45 11.61 -1.37
N ARG A 33 -15.37 12.35 -2.00
CA ARG A 33 -16.05 11.86 -3.21
C ARG A 33 -15.08 11.24 -4.22
N GLY A 34 -15.29 9.96 -4.51
CA GLY A 34 -14.34 9.16 -5.26
C GLY A 34 -14.81 7.74 -5.53
N ILE A 35 -13.91 6.91 -6.04
CA ILE A 35 -14.19 5.53 -6.44
C ILE A 35 -13.10 4.63 -5.88
N SER A 36 -13.43 3.62 -5.05
CA SER A 36 -12.50 2.51 -4.79
C SER A 36 -12.50 1.59 -6.00
N LYS A 37 -11.34 1.32 -6.59
CA LYS A 37 -11.22 0.58 -7.85
C LYS A 37 -11.10 -0.93 -7.65
N TYR A 38 -10.27 -1.33 -6.70
CA TYR A 38 -10.04 -2.72 -6.32
C TYR A 38 -9.35 -2.76 -4.96
N PHE A 39 -9.49 -3.91 -4.32
CA PHE A 39 -8.86 -4.27 -3.06
C PHE A 39 -7.80 -5.33 -3.35
N ASP A 40 -6.60 -5.15 -2.81
CA ASP A 40 -5.56 -6.16 -2.81
C ASP A 40 -5.43 -6.69 -1.39
N ILE A 41 -5.57 -7.99 -1.23
CA ILE A 41 -5.57 -8.67 0.06
C ILE A 41 -4.55 -9.77 -0.06
N TYR A 42 -3.42 -9.64 0.63
CA TYR A 42 -2.29 -10.52 0.42
C TYR A 42 -1.60 -10.93 1.71
N SER A 43 -1.00 -12.12 1.68
CA SER A 43 -0.26 -12.62 2.82
C SER A 43 1.09 -12.00 2.94
N ILE A 44 1.34 -11.66 4.19
CA ILE A 44 2.56 -11.06 4.63
C ILE A 44 3.48 -12.13 5.25
N ASN A 45 2.93 -13.29 5.64
CA ASN A 45 3.68 -14.48 6.00
C ASN A 45 3.83 -15.41 4.77
N ASN A 46 5.08 -15.67 4.37
CA ASN A 46 5.42 -16.41 3.14
C ASN A 46 5.69 -17.91 3.35
N THR A 47 5.63 -18.41 4.59
CA THR A 47 6.06 -19.78 4.92
C THR A 47 4.91 -20.79 4.99
N VAL A 48 3.66 -20.32 4.92
CA VAL A 48 2.47 -21.17 5.08
C VAL A 48 1.61 -21.04 3.83
N ALA A 49 0.86 -22.09 3.49
CA ALA A 49 -0.19 -22.00 2.49
C ALA A 49 -1.04 -20.75 2.75
N ALA A 50 -1.41 -20.06 1.67
CA ALA A 50 -2.33 -18.92 1.67
C ALA A 50 -3.44 -19.09 2.71
N LEU A 51 -3.94 -18.00 3.34
CA LEU A 51 -5.29 -18.03 3.90
C LEU A 51 -6.15 -18.82 2.93
N GLN A 52 -6.69 -19.93 3.40
CA GLN A 52 -7.38 -20.87 2.52
C GLN A 52 -8.57 -20.13 1.89
N ASP A 53 -9.01 -20.57 0.71
CA ASP A 53 -10.00 -19.94 -0.21
C ASP A 53 -11.42 -19.68 0.37
N ASN A 54 -11.55 -19.39 1.67
CA ASN A 54 -12.81 -19.34 2.42
C ASN A 54 -12.99 -18.05 3.25
N CYS A 55 -12.24 -16.98 2.96
CA CYS A 55 -12.49 -15.66 3.57
C CYS A 55 -13.67 -14.98 2.85
N GLY A 56 -14.78 -14.79 3.57
CA GLY A 56 -15.94 -14.07 3.04
C GLY A 56 -15.71 -12.56 3.06
N ALA A 57 -15.88 -11.89 1.93
CA ALA A 57 -15.81 -10.44 1.84
C ALA A 57 -17.18 -9.81 1.59
N THR A 58 -17.52 -8.82 2.41
CA THR A 58 -18.73 -8.01 2.27
C THR A 58 -18.33 -6.54 2.20
N LEU A 59 -18.77 -5.83 1.16
CA LEU A 59 -18.53 -4.39 1.01
C LEU A 59 -19.85 -3.65 1.13
N ASN A 60 -19.99 -2.86 2.17
CA ASN A 60 -21.13 -1.97 2.40
C ASN A 60 -20.75 -0.51 2.11
N VAL A 61 -21.56 0.19 1.31
CA VAL A 61 -21.41 1.62 1.06
C VAL A 61 -22.77 2.29 1.22
N GLY A 62 -22.86 3.26 2.15
CA GLY A 62 -24.11 3.99 2.38
C GLY A 62 -25.29 3.13 2.83
N GLY A 63 -25.03 2.02 3.52
CA GLY A 63 -26.07 1.08 3.96
C GLY A 63 -26.47 0.04 2.91
N GLN A 64 -25.84 0.02 1.73
CA GLN A 64 -26.06 -1.00 0.70
C GLN A 64 -24.87 -1.94 0.58
N ASN A 65 -25.13 -3.25 0.59
CA ASN A 65 -24.13 -4.26 0.27
C ASN A 65 -23.93 -4.27 -1.25
N LEU A 66 -22.77 -3.81 -1.70
CA LEU A 66 -22.36 -3.90 -3.11
C LEU A 66 -21.83 -5.29 -3.44
N VAL A 67 -21.19 -5.92 -2.45
CA VAL A 67 -20.78 -7.32 -2.49
C VAL A 67 -21.09 -7.94 -1.14
N GLN A 68 -21.49 -9.21 -1.16
CA GLN A 68 -21.83 -9.96 0.04
C GLN A 68 -21.22 -11.36 -0.05
N ASP A 69 -20.55 -11.77 1.03
CA ASP A 69 -20.01 -13.12 1.27
C ASP A 69 -19.22 -13.70 0.09
N THR A 70 -18.53 -12.83 -0.65
CA THR A 70 -17.76 -13.26 -1.80
C THR A 70 -16.45 -13.86 -1.34
N GLN A 71 -16.22 -15.10 -1.76
CA GLN A 71 -15.01 -15.83 -1.40
C GLN A 71 -13.80 -15.20 -2.06
N LEU A 72 -12.82 -14.86 -1.24
CA LEU A 72 -11.56 -14.32 -1.68
C LEU A 72 -10.51 -15.41 -1.74
N SER A 73 -9.91 -15.57 -2.90
CA SER A 73 -8.63 -16.27 -3.00
C SER A 73 -7.54 -15.39 -2.42
N TYR A 74 -6.63 -16.01 -1.69
CA TYR A 74 -5.52 -15.34 -1.04
C TYR A 74 -4.21 -16.05 -1.41
N TRP A 75 -3.08 -15.38 -1.26
CA TRP A 75 -1.78 -15.96 -1.61
C TRP A 75 -0.63 -15.32 -0.84
N THR A 76 0.49 -16.02 -0.76
CA THR A 76 1.74 -15.50 -0.20
C THR A 76 2.47 -14.64 -1.23
N SER A 77 3.18 -13.61 -0.75
CA SER A 77 3.92 -12.67 -1.61
C SER A 77 5.05 -13.34 -2.42
N SER A 78 5.54 -14.51 -2.00
CA SER A 78 6.63 -15.25 -2.64
C SER A 78 6.23 -16.03 -3.91
N PHE A 79 4.95 -16.30 -4.17
CA PHE A 79 4.50 -17.14 -5.30
C PHE A 79 3.77 -16.38 -6.43
N GLN A 80 3.95 -15.07 -6.53
CA GLN A 80 3.02 -14.19 -7.25
C GLN A 80 3.39 -13.83 -8.71
N TYR A 81 4.57 -14.18 -9.21
CA TYR A 81 5.00 -13.78 -10.56
C TYR A 81 3.93 -14.14 -11.63
N GLY A 82 3.30 -13.12 -12.21
CA GLY A 82 2.37 -13.22 -13.35
C GLY A 82 0.89 -13.45 -13.03
N ARG A 83 0.44 -13.39 -11.77
CA ARG A 83 -1.00 -13.57 -11.46
C ARG A 83 -1.67 -12.31 -10.88
N ASP A 84 -2.75 -11.88 -11.51
CA ASP A 84 -3.63 -10.80 -11.01
C ASP A 84 -4.77 -11.42 -10.21
N HIS A 85 -4.79 -11.13 -8.91
CA HIS A 85 -5.79 -11.67 -7.99
C HIS A 85 -6.48 -10.56 -7.18
N LYS A 86 -6.50 -9.35 -7.72
CA LYS A 86 -7.20 -8.21 -7.11
C LYS A 86 -8.69 -8.53 -6.93
N PHE A 87 -9.23 -8.26 -5.75
CA PHE A 87 -10.67 -8.23 -5.53
C PHE A 87 -11.24 -6.96 -6.17
N ARG A 88 -11.65 -7.09 -7.44
CA ARG A 88 -12.07 -5.98 -8.29
C ARG A 88 -13.51 -5.60 -8.01
N VAL A 89 -13.72 -4.79 -6.96
CA VAL A 89 -15.00 -4.16 -6.69
C VAL A 89 -14.87 -2.66 -6.85
N ARG A 90 -15.67 -2.11 -7.77
CA ARG A 90 -15.80 -0.66 -7.95
C ARG A 90 -16.93 -0.14 -7.09
N ALA A 91 -16.62 0.71 -6.14
CA ALA A 91 -17.61 1.37 -5.31
C ALA A 91 -17.45 2.88 -5.39
N ASN A 92 -18.56 3.58 -5.62
CA ASN A 92 -18.59 5.03 -5.69
C ASN A 92 -19.00 5.59 -4.32
N TYR A 93 -18.27 6.60 -3.85
CA TYR A 93 -18.50 7.30 -2.60
C TYR A 93 -18.94 8.74 -2.87
N SER A 94 -19.95 9.18 -2.13
CA SER A 94 -20.36 10.58 -2.03
C SER A 94 -19.55 11.30 -0.94
N ASP A 95 -19.57 12.63 -0.94
CA ASP A 95 -18.90 13.41 0.10
C ASP A 95 -19.41 13.04 1.50
N GLY A 96 -18.48 12.74 2.42
CA GLY A 96 -18.78 12.31 3.80
C GLY A 96 -19.38 10.90 3.93
N GLN A 97 -19.46 10.13 2.84
CA GLN A 97 -19.98 8.76 2.85
C GLN A 97 -18.87 7.77 3.20
N THR A 98 -19.09 6.98 4.25
CA THR A 98 -18.15 5.92 4.65
C THR A 98 -18.45 4.60 3.93
N GLY A 99 -17.41 3.94 3.43
CA GLY A 99 -17.43 2.53 3.04
C GLY A 99 -16.94 1.64 4.17
N THR A 100 -17.52 0.46 4.29
CA THR A 100 -17.07 -0.59 5.20
C THR A 100 -16.82 -1.87 4.42
N LEU A 101 -15.56 -2.29 4.34
CA LEU A 101 -15.21 -3.63 3.91
C LEU A 101 -15.10 -4.51 5.16
N THR A 102 -15.86 -5.58 5.18
CA THR A 102 -15.78 -6.64 6.18
C THR A 102 -15.12 -7.85 5.56
N ILE A 103 -14.04 -8.34 6.19
CA ILE A 103 -13.42 -9.62 5.85
C ILE A 103 -13.70 -10.58 7.01
N ASP A 104 -14.41 -11.66 6.72
CA ASP A 104 -14.74 -12.72 7.67
C ASP A 104 -13.82 -13.94 7.47
N GLY A 105 -12.92 -14.12 8.43
CA GLY A 105 -11.99 -15.23 8.50
C GLY A 105 -12.43 -16.36 9.44
N THR A 106 -13.62 -16.29 10.05
CA THR A 106 -14.05 -17.25 11.07
C THR A 106 -14.17 -18.69 10.54
N ASN A 107 -14.45 -18.84 9.24
CA ASN A 107 -14.51 -20.13 8.57
C ASN A 107 -13.16 -20.59 8.00
N THR A 108 -12.08 -19.83 8.24
CA THR A 108 -10.72 -20.23 7.84
C THR A 108 -10.25 -21.35 8.76
N PRO A 109 -9.78 -22.50 8.23
CA PRO A 109 -9.28 -23.57 9.08
C PRO A 109 -8.14 -23.13 9.98
N VAL A 110 -8.19 -23.60 11.23
CA VAL A 110 -7.20 -23.28 12.25
C VAL A 110 -5.82 -23.74 11.79
N SER A 111 -4.92 -22.77 11.68
CA SER A 111 -3.49 -22.98 11.43
C SER A 111 -2.74 -23.13 12.75
N ALA A 112 -1.75 -24.03 12.80
CA ALA A 112 -0.82 -24.12 13.93
C ALA A 112 0.15 -22.93 14.03
N GLN A 113 0.15 -22.04 13.04
CA GLN A 113 1.04 -20.88 12.91
C GLN A 113 0.24 -19.60 12.65
N GLU A 114 0.77 -18.47 13.12
CA GLU A 114 0.17 -17.15 12.91
C GLU A 114 0.12 -16.78 11.41
N GLN A 115 -1.05 -16.37 10.93
CA GLN A 115 -1.23 -15.90 9.55
C GLN A 115 -1.53 -14.40 9.56
N THR A 116 -0.85 -13.63 8.72
CA THR A 116 -1.06 -12.18 8.64
C THR A 116 -1.42 -11.75 7.22
N ALA A 117 -2.38 -10.82 7.13
CA ALA A 117 -2.87 -10.19 5.91
C ALA A 117 -2.84 -8.68 5.96
N GLN A 118 -2.61 -8.05 4.82
CA GLN A 118 -2.92 -6.63 4.65
C GLN A 118 -3.99 -6.47 3.58
N VAL A 119 -4.95 -5.59 3.88
CA VAL A 119 -5.90 -5.06 2.91
C VAL A 119 -5.39 -3.71 2.43
N ILE A 120 -5.25 -3.54 1.12
CA ILE A 120 -4.90 -2.28 0.47
C ILE A 120 -5.98 -1.91 -0.51
N VAL A 121 -6.38 -0.65 -0.48
CA VAL A 121 -7.43 -0.11 -1.36
C VAL A 121 -6.85 0.97 -2.24
N TYR A 122 -7.18 0.83 -3.53
CA TYR A 122 -6.84 1.79 -4.57
C TYR A 122 -8.07 2.61 -4.89
N TYR A 123 -7.88 3.91 -5.07
CA TYR A 123 -8.99 4.80 -5.36
C TYR A 123 -8.62 5.83 -6.41
N GLU A 124 -9.65 6.52 -6.84
CA GLU A 124 -9.59 7.57 -7.83
C GLU A 124 -10.62 8.64 -7.44
N THR A 125 -10.15 9.88 -7.31
CA THR A 125 -11.01 11.05 -7.18
C THR A 125 -11.35 11.62 -8.56
N PRO A 126 -12.40 12.46 -8.71
CA PRO A 126 -12.69 13.11 -9.97
C PRO A 126 -11.51 13.89 -10.56
N ALA A 127 -10.74 14.60 -9.71
CA ALA A 127 -9.55 15.33 -10.11
C ALA A 127 -8.45 14.39 -10.61
N HIS A 128 -8.21 13.30 -9.88
CA HIS A 128 -7.25 12.26 -10.29
C HIS A 128 -7.64 11.63 -11.62
N LYS A 129 -8.92 11.31 -11.81
CA LYS A 129 -9.44 10.74 -13.06
C LYS A 129 -9.17 11.63 -14.26
N MET A 130 -9.44 12.94 -14.13
CA MET A 130 -9.18 13.91 -15.21
C MET A 130 -7.70 13.97 -15.57
N TYR A 131 -6.82 13.92 -14.57
CA TYR A 131 -5.38 13.88 -14.79
C TYR A 131 -4.98 12.60 -15.52
N VAL A 132 -5.34 11.42 -14.98
CA VAL A 132 -4.98 10.11 -15.52
C VAL A 132 -5.46 9.91 -16.96
N GLN A 133 -6.64 10.43 -17.32
CA GLN A 133 -7.15 10.33 -18.70
C GLN A 133 -6.25 11.01 -19.73
N ASN A 134 -5.67 12.16 -19.35
CA ASN A 134 -4.80 12.95 -20.20
C ASN A 134 -3.32 12.61 -20.04
N PHE A 135 -2.99 11.89 -18.97
CA PHE A 135 -1.64 11.48 -18.67
C PHE A 135 -1.12 10.49 -19.72
N ARG A 136 0.10 10.75 -20.17
CA ARG A 136 0.85 9.90 -21.10
C ARG A 136 2.27 9.81 -20.58
N MET A 137 2.68 8.64 -20.07
CA MET A 137 4.10 8.38 -19.83
C MET A 137 4.78 8.14 -21.18
N PRO A 138 5.71 9.00 -21.62
CA PRO A 138 6.54 8.71 -22.77
C PRO A 138 7.62 7.69 -22.37
N PHE A 139 7.23 6.42 -22.21
CA PHE A 139 8.20 5.34 -22.07
C PHE A 139 9.16 5.38 -23.27
N GLY A 140 10.46 5.49 -22.99
CA GLY A 140 11.50 5.56 -24.02
C GLY A 140 11.95 6.96 -24.46
N GLN A 141 11.33 8.06 -24.00
CA GLN A 141 11.79 9.43 -24.33
C GLN A 141 12.68 10.08 -23.26
N GLY A 142 13.22 9.29 -22.33
CA GLY A 142 14.12 9.81 -21.30
C GLY A 142 13.41 10.71 -20.29
N LEU A 143 12.44 10.15 -19.56
CA LEU A 143 11.83 10.82 -18.41
C LEU A 143 12.93 11.32 -17.45
N LYS A 144 12.91 12.62 -17.15
CA LYS A 144 13.70 13.11 -16.01
C LYS A 144 13.15 12.42 -14.76
N ARG A 145 14.05 11.84 -13.98
CA ARG A 145 13.70 11.14 -12.73
C ARG A 145 14.59 11.65 -11.61
N ARG A 146 14.02 11.71 -10.41
CA ARG A 146 14.80 11.98 -9.20
C ARG A 146 14.35 11.05 -8.09
N THR A 147 15.32 10.36 -7.51
CA THR A 147 15.08 9.36 -6.46
C THR A 147 15.56 9.89 -5.12
N TYR A 148 14.71 9.73 -4.12
CA TYR A 148 14.99 10.00 -2.70
C TYR A 148 14.92 8.67 -1.96
N TYR A 149 15.66 8.53 -0.87
CA TYR A 149 15.65 7.31 -0.06
C TYR A 149 15.54 7.63 1.42
N HIS A 150 14.73 6.83 2.12
CA HIS A 150 14.61 6.79 3.56
C HIS A 150 15.20 5.49 4.08
N THR A 151 16.16 5.56 4.99
CA THR A 151 16.75 4.38 5.64
C THR A 151 16.01 4.12 6.95
N VAL A 152 15.44 2.93 7.08
CA VAL A 152 14.95 2.41 8.36
C VAL A 152 16.16 1.83 9.10
N ALA A 153 16.43 2.37 10.28
CA ALA A 153 17.60 2.03 11.07
C ALA A 153 17.48 0.62 11.65
N GLN A 154 18.61 -0.10 11.73
CA GLN A 154 18.71 -1.49 12.19
C GLN A 154 17.94 -1.79 13.48
N ASN A 155 17.87 -0.83 14.41
CA ASN A 155 17.20 -1.03 15.71
C ASN A 155 15.72 -0.63 15.73
N ALA A 156 15.06 -0.47 14.58
CA ALA A 156 13.62 -0.21 14.53
C ALA A 156 12.87 -1.44 15.09
N VAL A 157 12.42 -1.33 16.34
CA VAL A 157 11.60 -2.32 17.05
C VAL A 157 10.13 -1.90 17.05
N GLY A 158 9.23 -2.77 17.51
CA GLY A 158 7.80 -2.48 17.53
C GLY A 158 7.44 -1.12 18.16
N GLY A 159 6.58 -0.37 17.48
CA GLY A 159 6.17 0.99 17.84
C GLY A 159 7.10 2.09 17.33
N SER A 160 8.22 1.76 16.68
CA SER A 160 9.15 2.76 16.14
C SER A 160 8.53 3.54 14.99
N ILE A 161 8.69 4.86 15.02
CA ILE A 161 8.36 5.76 13.92
C ILE A 161 9.65 6.41 13.44
N SER A 162 9.93 6.31 12.15
CA SER A 162 11.02 7.03 11.49
C SER A 162 10.47 7.80 10.30
N SER A 163 11.07 8.96 10.02
CA SER A 163 10.67 9.75 8.86
C SER A 163 11.84 10.46 8.20
N SER A 164 11.67 10.80 6.94
CA SER A 164 12.59 11.67 6.20
C SER A 164 11.82 12.63 5.32
N THR A 165 12.24 13.89 5.35
CA THR A 165 11.60 14.97 4.61
C THR A 165 12.49 15.41 3.46
N PHE A 166 11.90 15.60 2.28
CA PHE A 166 12.58 16.01 1.06
C PHE A 166 11.81 17.14 0.39
N THR A 167 12.47 17.90 -0.47
CA THR A 167 11.82 18.94 -1.29
C THR A 167 12.04 18.62 -2.76
N ALA A 168 10.96 18.65 -3.55
CA ALA A 168 11.08 18.54 -4.99
C ALA A 168 11.90 19.70 -5.56
N PRO A 169 12.67 19.48 -6.64
CA PRO A 169 13.36 20.55 -7.32
C PRO A 169 12.34 21.55 -7.87
N ARG A 170 12.65 22.85 -7.79
CA ARG A 170 11.82 23.91 -8.38
C ARG A 170 12.03 24.08 -9.90
N ASN A 171 13.11 23.51 -10.44
CA ASN A 171 13.58 23.79 -11.80
C ASN A 171 13.23 22.67 -12.81
N ASN A 172 12.50 21.65 -12.37
CA ASN A 172 11.95 20.61 -13.22
C ASN A 172 10.44 20.82 -13.20
N GLY A 173 9.74 20.70 -14.34
CA GLY A 173 8.30 20.94 -14.46
C GLY A 173 7.44 20.12 -13.49
N SER A 174 6.11 20.19 -13.62
CA SER A 174 5.22 19.44 -12.72
C SER A 174 5.61 17.97 -12.64
N ILE A 175 5.51 17.40 -11.45
CA ILE A 175 5.76 15.97 -11.24
C ILE A 175 4.48 15.26 -11.61
N GLY A 176 4.58 14.36 -12.59
CA GLY A 176 3.44 13.67 -13.15
C GLY A 176 3.23 12.25 -12.65
N ALA A 177 4.23 11.69 -11.96
CA ALA A 177 4.06 10.42 -11.28
C ALA A 177 5.07 10.20 -10.16
N VAL A 178 4.74 9.29 -9.25
CA VAL A 178 5.62 8.80 -8.18
C VAL A 178 5.77 7.30 -8.27
N GLY A 179 6.95 6.77 -7.97
CA GLY A 179 7.19 5.34 -7.82
C GLY A 179 7.86 5.01 -6.51
N VAL A 180 7.43 3.93 -5.86
CA VAL A 180 7.93 3.51 -4.54
C VAL A 180 8.56 2.14 -4.64
N LEU A 181 9.72 1.96 -4.01
CA LEU A 181 10.46 0.70 -3.95
C LEU A 181 11.08 0.49 -2.58
N THR A 182 11.03 -0.74 -2.10
CA THR A 182 11.75 -1.17 -0.90
C THR A 182 12.92 -2.08 -1.29
N VAL A 183 14.10 -1.81 -0.74
CA VAL A 183 15.30 -2.64 -0.93
C VAL A 183 15.90 -3.00 0.43
N VAL A 184 16.26 -4.27 0.57
CA VAL A 184 16.98 -4.81 1.71
C VAL A 184 18.47 -4.84 1.36
N PRO A 185 19.37 -4.28 2.18
CA PRO A 185 20.81 -4.39 1.96
C PRO A 185 21.27 -5.86 1.91
N LEU A 186 22.10 -6.19 0.92
CA LEU A 186 22.56 -7.57 0.66
C LEU A 186 23.40 -8.17 1.81
N ASP A 187 24.18 -7.34 2.53
CA ASP A 187 25.08 -7.81 3.59
C ASP A 187 24.34 -8.40 4.81
N ASP A 188 23.03 -8.14 4.89
CA ASP A 188 22.20 -8.37 6.07
C ASP A 188 21.04 -9.34 5.77
N ALA A 189 20.71 -9.56 4.49
CA ALA A 189 19.62 -10.42 4.02
C ALA A 189 19.71 -11.89 4.49
N VAL A 190 20.89 -12.34 4.95
CA VAL A 190 21.10 -13.72 5.42
C VAL A 190 20.53 -13.95 6.83
N ASN A 191 20.34 -12.90 7.64
CA ASN A 191 19.88 -13.00 9.03
C ASN A 191 18.52 -12.35 9.30
N PHE A 192 17.92 -11.66 8.32
CA PHE A 192 16.59 -11.09 8.47
C PHE A 192 15.53 -12.04 7.91
N PRO A 193 14.72 -12.70 8.75
CA PRO A 193 13.50 -13.31 8.25
C PRO A 193 12.63 -12.20 7.65
N ASN A 194 12.32 -12.30 6.35
CA ASN A 194 11.40 -11.42 5.60
C ASN A 194 10.02 -11.20 6.27
N LEU A 195 9.72 -11.99 7.32
CA LEU A 195 8.51 -11.99 8.12
C LEU A 195 8.28 -10.73 8.96
N GLU A 196 9.29 -9.89 9.20
CA GLU A 196 9.14 -8.72 10.09
C GLU A 196 8.97 -7.39 9.33
N GLN A 197 9.61 -7.21 8.16
CA GLN A 197 9.41 -6.01 7.28
C GLN A 197 7.95 -5.85 6.86
N SER A 198 7.35 -7.00 6.67
CA SER A 198 5.95 -7.35 6.62
C SER A 198 5.04 -6.48 7.53
N ARG A 199 5.50 -6.17 8.76
CA ARG A 199 4.79 -5.44 9.81
C ARG A 199 5.19 -3.97 9.92
N THR A 200 5.94 -3.46 8.94
CA THR A 200 6.29 -2.04 8.85
C THR A 200 5.45 -1.37 7.77
N LEU A 201 4.71 -0.35 8.17
CA LEU A 201 3.79 0.40 7.32
C LEU A 201 4.47 1.67 6.81
N VAL A 202 4.23 2.00 5.54
CA VAL A 202 4.76 3.15 4.82
C VAL A 202 3.62 4.15 4.60
N THR A 203 3.85 5.39 5.03
CA THR A 203 3.00 6.54 4.73
C THR A 203 3.83 7.60 4.01
N ILE A 204 3.35 8.08 2.88
CA ILE A 204 3.99 9.14 2.10
C ILE A 204 3.06 10.33 2.03
N THR A 205 3.55 11.49 2.47
CA THR A 205 2.82 12.76 2.39
C THR A 205 3.48 13.73 1.42
N VAL A 206 2.67 14.55 0.77
CA VAL A 206 3.07 15.63 -0.13
C VAL A 206 2.34 16.90 0.30
N ASP A 207 3.08 17.93 0.68
CA ASP A 207 2.56 19.19 1.21
C ASP A 207 1.51 18.99 2.34
N GLY A 208 1.72 17.97 3.17
CA GLY A 208 0.84 17.61 4.29
C GLY A 208 -0.34 16.71 3.93
N ILE A 209 -0.51 16.32 2.66
CA ILE A 209 -1.56 15.42 2.20
C ILE A 209 -0.98 14.01 2.04
N GLU A 210 -1.60 13.01 2.67
CA GLU A 210 -1.25 11.60 2.48
C GLU A 210 -1.61 11.16 1.05
N ILE A 211 -0.59 10.75 0.28
CA ILE A 211 -0.78 10.17 -1.06
C ILE A 211 -0.75 8.64 -1.01
N ILE A 212 -0.02 8.08 -0.04
CA ILE A 212 0.00 6.66 0.30
C ILE A 212 -0.13 6.60 1.81
N GLN A 213 -1.09 5.85 2.33
CA GLN A 213 -1.35 5.76 3.75
C GLN A 213 -1.22 4.30 4.21
N ASN A 214 -0.40 4.03 5.22
CA ASN A 214 -0.35 2.76 5.95
C ASN A 214 -0.20 1.49 5.08
N VAL A 215 0.58 1.54 3.99
CA VAL A 215 0.82 0.39 3.11
C VAL A 215 2.07 -0.37 3.55
N SER A 216 2.04 -1.69 3.64
CA SER A 216 3.19 -2.48 4.12
C SER A 216 4.40 -2.32 3.19
N ALA A 217 5.59 -2.22 3.77
CA ALA A 217 6.84 -2.04 3.06
C ALA A 217 7.13 -3.19 2.06
N THR A 218 6.67 -4.40 2.38
CA THR A 218 6.79 -5.60 1.51
C THR A 218 6.02 -5.48 0.21
N TYR A 219 5.01 -4.61 0.17
CA TYR A 219 4.22 -4.35 -1.03
C TYR A 219 5.08 -3.82 -2.18
N TYR A 220 6.18 -3.13 -1.86
CA TYR A 220 7.06 -2.45 -2.81
C TYR A 220 8.41 -3.16 -3.00
N GLN A 221 8.56 -4.43 -2.60
CA GLN A 221 9.85 -5.13 -2.60
C GLN A 221 10.31 -5.54 -4.00
N ALA A 222 11.61 -5.38 -4.29
CA ALA A 222 12.20 -5.76 -5.59
C ALA A 222 12.13 -7.27 -5.86
N GLU A 223 12.35 -8.10 -4.84
CA GLU A 223 12.45 -9.56 -4.99
C GLU A 223 11.13 -10.23 -5.39
N THR A 224 9.99 -9.64 -4.99
CA THR A 224 8.66 -10.18 -5.27
C THR A 224 8.15 -9.78 -6.65
N GLY A 225 8.81 -8.85 -7.34
CA GLY A 225 8.38 -8.37 -8.65
C GLY A 225 6.97 -7.75 -8.64
N ARG A 226 6.42 -7.40 -7.45
CA ARG A 226 5.17 -6.63 -7.34
C ARG A 226 5.31 -5.20 -7.89
N ASP A 227 6.55 -4.83 -8.23
CA ASP A 227 7.02 -3.71 -9.05
C ASP A 227 6.62 -2.31 -8.59
N TYR A 228 7.65 -1.49 -8.39
CA TYR A 228 7.73 -0.04 -8.57
C TYR A 228 6.43 0.61 -9.12
N TYR A 229 5.39 0.76 -8.30
CA TYR A 229 4.11 1.26 -8.78
C TYR A 229 4.29 2.71 -9.17
N ILE A 230 4.43 2.97 -10.48
CA ILE A 230 4.44 4.33 -10.96
C ILE A 230 3.00 4.81 -10.98
N GLN A 231 2.64 5.60 -9.97
CA GLN A 231 1.30 6.13 -9.81
C GLN A 231 1.24 7.54 -10.38
N PRO A 232 0.42 7.78 -11.40
CA PRO A 232 0.21 9.12 -11.93
C PRO A 232 -0.39 9.98 -10.83
N ILE A 233 0.22 11.15 -10.60
CA ILE A 233 -0.24 12.14 -9.64
C ILE A 233 0.27 13.49 -10.09
N GLN A 234 -0.50 14.53 -9.83
CA GLN A 234 -0.13 15.89 -10.19
C GLN A 234 0.42 16.61 -8.96
N ILE A 235 1.73 16.88 -8.95
CA ILE A 235 2.41 17.54 -7.84
C ILE A 235 3.19 18.76 -8.33
N GLN A 236 3.06 19.85 -7.58
CA GLN A 236 3.72 21.11 -7.86
C GLN A 236 5.25 21.02 -7.69
N PRO A 237 6.04 21.71 -8.54
CA PRO A 237 7.47 21.90 -8.28
C PRO A 237 7.70 22.57 -6.93
N GLY A 238 8.72 22.12 -6.18
CA GLY A 238 8.99 22.64 -4.84
C GLY A 238 8.13 22.09 -3.72
N ALA A 239 7.21 21.15 -4.00
CA ALA A 239 6.45 20.43 -2.98
C ALA A 239 7.38 19.73 -1.97
N THR A 240 6.93 19.62 -0.72
CA THR A 240 7.64 18.91 0.35
C THR A 240 7.07 17.52 0.52
N PHE A 241 7.94 16.52 0.54
CA PHE A 241 7.62 15.11 0.68
C PHE A 241 8.06 14.64 2.05
N ASN A 242 7.27 13.79 2.69
CA ASN A 242 7.71 13.01 3.83
C ASN A 242 7.49 11.53 3.53
N ILE A 243 8.51 10.73 3.77
CA ILE A 243 8.39 9.27 3.84
C ILE A 243 8.45 8.94 5.33
N GLN A 244 7.37 8.38 5.86
CA GLN A 244 7.28 7.89 7.23
C GLN A 244 7.12 6.37 7.19
N THR A 245 7.85 5.69 8.07
CA THR A 245 7.63 4.28 8.35
C THR A 245 7.26 4.08 9.81
N THR A 246 6.31 3.18 10.05
CA THR A 246 5.84 2.82 11.39
C THR A 246 5.88 1.31 11.54
N SER A 247 6.72 0.85 12.46
CA SER A 247 6.85 -0.56 12.83
C SER A 247 5.76 -0.92 13.84
N GLN A 248 4.97 -1.97 13.58
CA GLN A 248 3.93 -2.41 14.52
C GLN A 248 4.51 -3.07 15.78
N ASN A 249 3.78 -2.99 16.90
CA ASN A 249 4.25 -3.29 18.27
C ASN A 249 4.75 -4.72 18.53
N ASN A 250 4.55 -5.65 17.61
CA ASN A 250 4.89 -7.07 17.73
C ASN A 250 6.16 -7.48 16.98
N ILE A 251 6.92 -6.51 16.45
CA ILE A 251 8.24 -6.77 15.85
C ILE A 251 9.27 -6.99 16.96
N GLY A 252 9.77 -8.23 17.06
CA GLY A 252 10.78 -8.63 18.05
C GLY A 252 12.23 -8.56 17.57
N ALA A 253 12.45 -8.41 16.25
CA ALA A 253 13.77 -8.38 15.64
C ALA A 253 14.12 -6.99 15.10
N ALA A 254 15.41 -6.65 15.14
CA ALA A 254 15.99 -5.54 14.41
C ALA A 254 15.58 -5.58 12.93
N GLN A 255 15.41 -4.43 12.28
CA GLN A 255 15.07 -4.31 10.86
C GLN A 255 15.94 -3.27 10.19
N GLN A 256 16.45 -3.57 9.00
CA GLN A 256 17.15 -2.58 8.18
C GLN A 256 16.74 -2.70 6.71
N PHE A 257 16.18 -1.63 6.16
CA PHE A 257 15.85 -1.53 4.75
C PHE A 257 15.77 -0.07 4.30
N GLN A 258 15.71 0.13 2.99
CA GLN A 258 15.57 1.44 2.37
C GLN A 258 14.28 1.54 1.58
N VAL A 259 13.54 2.62 1.79
CA VAL A 259 12.37 2.98 0.99
C VAL A 259 12.78 4.09 0.03
N TYR A 260 12.65 3.83 -1.26
CA TYR A 260 12.93 4.76 -2.35
C TYR A 260 11.65 5.36 -2.87
N LEU A 261 11.65 6.68 -3.05
CA LEU A 261 10.62 7.43 -3.78
C LEU A 261 11.25 8.05 -5.02
N THR A 262 10.82 7.65 -6.20
CA THR A 262 11.19 8.32 -7.46
C THR A 262 10.07 9.19 -7.96
N LEU A 263 10.42 10.44 -8.26
CA LEU A 263 9.56 11.39 -8.94
C LEU A 263 9.85 11.35 -10.43
N TYR A 264 8.79 11.28 -11.23
CA TYR A 264 8.83 11.37 -12.68
C TYR A 264 8.27 12.74 -13.08
N PHE A 265 9.06 13.50 -13.84
CA PHE A 265 8.70 14.86 -14.24
C PHE A 265 8.05 14.84 -15.62
N ASP A 266 6.99 15.62 -15.77
CA ASP A 266 6.43 15.94 -17.09
C ASP A 266 7.45 16.80 -17.84
N ASN A 267 7.60 16.55 -19.14
CA ASN A 267 8.50 17.30 -20.03
C ASN A 267 7.97 18.70 -20.36
#